data_AF-A0A0F6YMI5-F1
#
_entry.id   AF-A0A0F6YMI5-F1
#
_cell.length_a   1.000
_cell.length_b   1.000
_cell.length_c   1.000
_cell.angle_alpha   90.00
_cell.angle_beta   90.00
_cell.angle_gamma   90.00
#
_symmetry.space_group_name_H-M   'P 1'
#
loop_
_entity.id
_entity.type
_entity.pdbx_description
1 polymer ?
#
loop_
_entity_poly.entity_id
_entity_poly.type
_entity_poly.pdbx_seq_one_letter_code
_entity_poly.pdbx_strand_id
1 'polypeptide(L)'
;MIGGAVVWATSGGDTAREPDETAADTASVTAIEESAAETEAEIPAEPEIAPEAEVAVPDVPAVPELEVQPVPGARPTTTRRGDDAPSDEDALAAEMRELAEARRALASEPARALAILERGRREHGPRSLFAEEREALTVLALAALERDPEAQRRGERFLAAHPESPHAERVRRSIEE
;
A
#
# COMPACT_ATOMS: atom_id res chain seq x y z
N MET A 1 -24.49 5.44 50.69
CA MET A 1 -23.41 6.45 50.69
C MET A 1 -23.08 6.72 49.22
N ILE A 2 -23.82 7.57 48.49
CA ILE A 2 -23.71 9.04 48.41
C ILE A 2 -22.25 9.53 48.30
N GLY A 3 -21.91 10.06 47.12
CA GLY A 3 -21.25 11.36 46.99
C GLY A 3 -19.80 11.38 46.48
N GLY A 4 -19.54 12.23 45.50
CA GLY A 4 -18.19 12.67 45.12
C GLY A 4 -18.00 12.76 43.60
N ALA A 5 -18.78 13.60 42.90
CA ALA A 5 -18.48 15.01 42.60
C ALA A 5 -17.42 15.17 41.50
N VAL A 6 -17.92 15.50 40.31
CA VAL A 6 -17.19 15.99 39.15
C VAL A 6 -16.76 17.44 39.42
N VAL A 7 -15.51 17.77 39.17
CA VAL A 7 -15.02 19.16 39.13
C VAL A 7 -14.49 19.43 37.72
N TRP A 8 -15.23 20.25 36.99
CA TRP A 8 -14.75 20.94 35.80
C TRP A 8 -14.09 22.24 36.27
N ALA A 9 -12.84 22.46 35.89
CA ALA A 9 -12.17 23.74 36.07
C ALA A 9 -12.08 24.44 34.71
N THR A 10 -12.94 25.44 34.52
CA THR A 10 -12.84 26.46 33.48
C THR A 10 -12.25 27.72 34.09
N SER A 11 -11.17 28.23 33.51
CA SER A 11 -10.69 29.62 33.71
C SER A 11 -10.11 30.02 32.34
N GLY A 12 -10.74 30.92 31.58
CA GLY A 12 -10.64 32.37 31.76
C GLY A 12 -9.28 32.81 31.20
N GLY A 13 -9.12 33.44 30.03
CA GLY A 13 -9.93 34.48 29.39
C GLY A 13 -9.10 35.78 29.45
N ASP A 14 -8.50 36.22 28.33
CA ASP A 14 -8.07 37.61 28.12
C ASP A 14 -7.69 37.81 26.63
N THR A 15 -8.60 38.36 25.84
CA THR A 15 -8.58 39.72 25.24
C THR A 15 -7.51 39.99 24.17
N ALA A 16 -8.02 40.13 22.94
CA ALA A 16 -7.68 41.14 21.94
C ALA A 16 -6.19 41.40 21.60
N ARG A 17 -5.76 40.88 20.45
CA ARG A 17 -4.81 41.62 19.58
C ARG A 17 -4.94 41.21 18.11
N GLU A 18 -5.77 41.93 17.38
CA GLU A 18 -5.62 42.25 15.95
C GLU A 18 -6.07 43.71 15.79
N PRO A 19 -5.72 44.44 14.71
CA PRO A 19 -4.81 44.15 13.59
C PRO A 19 -3.73 45.25 13.45
N ASP A 20 -2.67 45.03 12.66
CA ASP A 20 -2.05 46.14 11.91
C ASP A 20 -1.07 45.66 10.82
N GLU A 21 -1.30 46.21 9.62
CA GLU A 21 -0.35 46.58 8.56
C GLU A 21 0.52 45.51 7.87
N THR A 22 0.20 45.09 6.65
CA THR A 22 0.49 45.76 5.35
C THR A 22 1.95 46.16 5.10
N ALA A 23 2.70 45.27 4.45
CA ALA A 23 3.63 45.56 3.35
C ALA A 23 3.80 44.22 2.59
N ALA A 24 3.18 43.98 1.43
CA ALA A 24 3.57 44.53 0.14
C ALA A 24 5.09 44.49 -0.06
N ASP A 25 5.64 43.32 -0.41
CA ASP A 25 6.85 43.25 -1.22
C ASP A 25 6.54 42.40 -2.45
N THR A 26 6.16 43.14 -3.49
CA THR A 26 5.96 42.67 -4.84
C THR A 26 7.31 42.50 -5.53
N ALA A 27 7.49 41.32 -6.13
CA ALA A 27 8.19 41.09 -7.39
C ALA A 27 9.67 41.56 -7.49
N SER A 28 10.56 40.57 -7.50
CA SER A 28 11.62 40.53 -8.49
C SER A 28 11.77 39.12 -9.04
N VAL A 29 10.88 38.83 -9.99
CA VAL A 29 11.15 37.90 -11.08
C VAL A 29 12.31 38.49 -11.86
N THR A 30 13.53 37.99 -11.62
CA THR A 30 14.64 38.18 -12.55
C THR A 30 14.70 36.92 -13.40
N ALA A 31 14.14 37.05 -14.59
CA ALA A 31 14.32 36.14 -15.69
C ALA A 31 15.82 35.95 -15.93
N ILE A 32 16.30 34.71 -15.79
CA ILE A 32 17.58 34.29 -16.33
C ILE A 32 17.26 33.65 -17.67
N GLU A 33 17.77 34.31 -18.70
CA GLU A 33 17.75 33.97 -20.11
C GLU A 33 18.03 32.49 -20.37
N GLU A 34 17.10 31.87 -21.10
CA GLU A 34 17.35 31.29 -22.42
C GLU A 34 18.79 30.80 -22.67
N SER A 35 19.05 29.56 -22.26
CA SER A 35 20.06 28.72 -22.89
C SER A 35 19.36 27.48 -23.44
N ALA A 36 18.75 27.68 -24.61
CA ALA A 36 18.37 26.60 -25.51
C ALA A 36 19.64 25.96 -26.06
N ALA A 37 20.24 25.07 -25.28
CA ALA A 37 21.13 24.05 -25.82
C ALA A 37 20.25 22.96 -26.42
N GLU A 38 19.91 23.16 -27.69
CA GLU A 38 19.42 22.17 -28.62
C GLU A 38 20.40 20.97 -28.63
N THR A 39 20.17 20.03 -27.72
CA THR A 39 20.74 18.69 -27.83
C THR A 39 19.73 17.89 -28.62
N GLU A 40 19.97 17.84 -29.93
CA GLU A 40 19.46 16.84 -30.85
C GLU A 40 19.86 15.46 -30.31
N ALA A 41 19.04 14.94 -29.41
CA ALA A 41 19.12 13.57 -28.93
C ALA A 41 18.62 12.69 -30.06
N GLU A 42 19.59 12.30 -30.89
CA GLU A 42 19.62 11.13 -31.76
C GLU A 42 18.67 10.05 -31.23
N ILE A 43 17.52 9.90 -31.89
CA ILE A 43 16.54 8.86 -31.61
C ILE A 43 17.26 7.53 -31.88
N PRO A 44 17.57 6.70 -30.85
CA PRO A 44 18.08 5.37 -31.12
C PRO A 44 17.01 4.63 -31.90
N ALA A 45 17.42 4.11 -33.06
CA ALA A 45 16.57 3.36 -33.98
C ALA A 45 15.69 2.37 -33.21
N GLU A 46 14.39 2.49 -33.46
CA GLU A 46 13.36 1.56 -33.03
C GLU A 46 13.82 0.13 -33.37
N PRO A 47 13.97 -0.77 -32.38
CA PRO A 47 14.32 -2.14 -32.68
C PRO A 47 13.16 -2.74 -33.50
N GLU A 48 13.43 -3.09 -34.75
CA GLU A 48 12.54 -3.88 -35.60
C GLU A 48 12.07 -5.09 -34.78
N ILE A 49 10.79 -5.06 -34.40
CA ILE A 49 10.11 -6.17 -33.76
C ILE A 49 10.01 -7.26 -34.83
N ALA A 50 10.95 -8.20 -34.78
CA ALA A 50 10.90 -9.42 -35.56
C ALA A 50 9.55 -10.12 -35.30
N PRO A 51 8.85 -10.59 -36.34
CA PRO A 51 7.54 -11.22 -36.18
C PRO A 51 7.66 -12.48 -35.30
N GLU A 52 6.65 -12.62 -34.44
CA GLU A 52 6.42 -13.68 -33.47
C GLU A 52 6.97 -15.04 -33.92
N ALA A 53 7.97 -15.51 -33.19
CA ALA A 53 8.32 -16.92 -33.19
C ALA A 53 7.12 -17.69 -32.63
N GLU A 54 6.37 -18.31 -33.53
CA GLU A 54 5.32 -19.27 -33.26
C GLU A 54 5.85 -20.30 -32.24
N VAL A 55 5.40 -20.19 -30.99
CA VAL A 55 5.78 -21.11 -29.93
C VAL A 55 5.15 -22.45 -30.28
N ALA A 56 5.94 -23.34 -30.88
CA ALA A 56 5.58 -24.72 -31.09
C ALA A 56 5.20 -25.33 -29.74
N VAL A 57 3.91 -25.54 -29.54
CA VAL A 57 3.37 -26.24 -28.38
C VAL A 57 3.95 -27.66 -28.45
N PRO A 58 4.73 -28.12 -27.46
CA PRO A 58 5.17 -29.50 -27.47
C PRO A 58 3.93 -30.40 -27.38
N ASP A 59 3.82 -31.34 -28.32
CA ASP A 59 2.82 -32.40 -28.34
C ASP A 59 3.00 -33.24 -27.06
N VAL A 60 2.13 -32.99 -26.08
CA VAL A 60 2.16 -33.69 -24.80
C VAL A 60 1.46 -35.03 -25.04
N PRO A 61 2.11 -36.18 -24.78
CA PRO A 61 1.46 -37.47 -24.94
C PRO A 61 0.22 -37.55 -24.04
N ALA A 62 -0.89 -38.03 -24.59
CA ALA A 62 -2.13 -38.23 -23.87
C ALA A 62 -1.89 -39.13 -22.64
N VAL A 63 -2.23 -38.60 -21.46
CA VAL A 63 -2.17 -39.33 -20.20
C VAL A 63 -3.22 -40.45 -20.25
N PRO A 64 -2.90 -41.71 -19.94
CA PRO A 64 -3.90 -42.76 -19.90
C PRO A 64 -4.92 -42.46 -18.80
N GLU A 65 -6.20 -42.49 -19.16
CA GLU A 65 -7.32 -42.29 -18.25
C GLU A 65 -7.37 -43.47 -17.27
N LEU A 66 -6.95 -43.20 -16.03
CA LEU A 66 -6.94 -44.21 -14.98
C LEU A 66 -8.39 -44.43 -14.52
N GLU A 67 -9.00 -45.56 -14.90
CA GLU A 67 -10.31 -45.97 -14.40
C GLU A 67 -10.25 -46.16 -12.88
N VAL A 68 -10.81 -45.19 -12.14
CA VAL A 68 -10.93 -45.28 -10.67
C VAL A 68 -12.13 -46.15 -10.35
N GLN A 69 -11.88 -47.41 -10.00
CA GLN A 69 -12.90 -48.24 -9.35
C GLN A 69 -13.22 -47.69 -7.95
N PRO A 70 -14.48 -47.41 -7.61
CA PRO A 70 -14.83 -47.01 -6.26
C PRO A 70 -14.74 -48.23 -5.33
N VAL A 71 -13.73 -48.24 -4.46
CA VAL A 71 -13.66 -49.15 -3.30
C VAL A 71 -14.68 -48.69 -2.26
N PRO A 72 -15.72 -49.49 -1.93
CA PRO A 72 -16.63 -49.16 -0.85
C PRO A 72 -15.94 -49.42 0.50
N GLY A 73 -15.84 -48.40 1.35
CA GLY A 73 -15.65 -48.62 2.78
C GLY A 73 -14.40 -48.05 3.45
N ALA A 74 -13.76 -47.01 2.92
CA ALA A 74 -12.90 -46.18 3.75
C ALA A 74 -13.78 -45.17 4.52
N ARG A 75 -14.14 -45.52 5.76
CA ARG A 75 -14.70 -44.54 6.70
C ARG A 75 -13.71 -43.37 6.77
N PRO A 76 -14.14 -42.10 6.62
CA PRO A 76 -13.26 -40.99 6.89
C PRO A 76 -12.88 -41.08 8.37
N THR A 77 -11.66 -41.54 8.65
CA THR A 77 -10.98 -41.20 9.90
C THR A 77 -10.89 -39.70 9.90
N THR A 78 -11.79 -39.05 10.63
CA THR A 78 -11.66 -37.65 10.99
C THR A 78 -10.36 -37.56 11.76
N THR A 79 -9.27 -37.25 11.06
CA THR A 79 -8.05 -36.77 11.69
C THR A 79 -8.49 -35.56 12.48
N ARG A 80 -8.46 -35.73 13.80
CA ARG A 80 -8.69 -34.72 14.82
C ARG A 80 -8.14 -33.39 14.31
N ARG A 81 -9.04 -32.42 14.09
CA ARG A 81 -8.67 -31.00 13.97
C ARG A 81 -7.96 -30.66 15.27
N GLY A 82 -6.64 -30.75 15.25
CA GLY A 82 -5.81 -30.23 16.33
C GLY A 82 -6.03 -28.73 16.37
N ASP A 83 -6.19 -28.20 17.57
CA ASP A 83 -5.95 -26.79 17.89
C ASP A 83 -4.45 -26.47 17.70
N ASP A 84 -3.92 -26.71 16.50
CA ASP A 84 -2.61 -26.20 16.12
C ASP A 84 -2.83 -24.76 15.71
N ALA A 85 -2.60 -23.87 16.67
CA ALA A 85 -2.42 -22.45 16.37
C ALA A 85 -1.37 -22.35 15.24
N PRO A 86 -1.61 -21.49 14.23
CA PRO A 86 -0.67 -21.35 13.12
C PRO A 86 0.72 -21.04 13.66
N SER A 87 1.73 -21.71 13.11
CA SER A 87 3.11 -21.43 13.48
C SER A 87 3.49 -20.01 13.03
N ASP A 88 4.55 -19.45 13.62
CA ASP A 88 5.07 -18.14 13.19
C ASP A 88 5.49 -18.16 11.71
N GLU A 89 5.96 -19.31 11.21
CA GLU A 89 6.32 -19.50 9.80
C GLU A 89 5.07 -19.46 8.88
N ASP A 90 3.99 -20.11 9.30
CA ASP A 90 2.72 -20.07 8.56
C ASP A 90 2.14 -18.65 8.52
N ALA A 91 2.25 -17.91 9.63
CA ALA A 91 1.81 -16.51 9.73
C ALA A 91 2.61 -15.61 8.77
N LEU A 92 3.93 -15.76 8.74
CA LEU A 92 4.79 -14.99 7.83
C LEU A 92 4.47 -15.31 6.36
N ALA A 93 4.32 -16.59 6.02
CA ALA A 93 3.97 -17.01 4.66
C ALA A 93 2.55 -16.56 4.25
N ALA A 94 1.62 -16.46 5.19
CA ALA A 94 0.31 -15.87 4.95
C ALA A 94 0.42 -14.38 4.65
N GLU A 95 1.12 -13.62 5.50
CA GLU A 95 1.33 -12.18 5.35
C GLU A 95 2.00 -11.82 4.02
N MET A 96 3.03 -12.55 3.62
CA MET A 96 3.70 -12.37 2.33
C MET A 96 2.75 -12.54 1.14
N ARG A 97 1.87 -13.56 1.18
CA ARG A 97 0.89 -13.81 0.12
C ARG A 97 -0.13 -12.68 0.03
N GLU A 98 -0.61 -12.19 1.18
CA GLU A 98 -1.55 -11.07 1.24
C GLU A 98 -0.94 -9.78 0.66
N LEU A 99 0.32 -9.46 1.00
CA LEU A 99 1.00 -8.31 0.44
C LEU A 99 1.23 -8.43 -1.06
N ALA A 100 1.63 -9.61 -1.53
CA ALA A 100 1.77 -9.87 -2.96
C ALA A 100 0.43 -9.72 -3.72
N GLU A 101 -0.69 -10.11 -3.11
CA GLU A 101 -2.03 -9.91 -3.66
C GLU A 101 -2.41 -8.42 -3.66
N ALA A 102 -2.20 -7.72 -2.55
CA ALA A 102 -2.51 -6.30 -2.43
C ALA A 102 -1.73 -5.46 -3.45
N ARG A 103 -0.43 -5.74 -3.66
CA ARG A 103 0.38 -5.06 -4.68
C ARG A 103 -0.19 -5.23 -6.09
N ARG A 104 -0.63 -6.45 -6.43
CA ARG A 104 -1.26 -6.74 -7.73
C ARG A 104 -2.59 -6.01 -7.88
N ALA A 105 -3.41 -6.01 -6.84
CA ALA A 105 -4.71 -5.33 -6.85
C ALA A 105 -4.59 -3.80 -6.86
N LEU A 106 -3.49 -3.22 -6.37
CA LEU A 106 -3.37 -1.76 -6.20
C LEU A 106 -3.59 -0.97 -7.50
N ALA A 107 -3.14 -1.49 -8.65
CA ALA A 107 -3.22 -0.79 -9.93
C ALA A 107 -4.62 -0.83 -10.58
N SER A 108 -5.40 -1.89 -10.35
CA SER A 108 -6.69 -2.12 -11.03
C SER A 108 -7.90 -2.07 -10.08
N GLU A 109 -7.71 -2.45 -8.82
CA GLU A 109 -8.74 -2.61 -7.80
C GLU A 109 -8.25 -2.03 -6.45
N PRO A 110 -8.00 -0.71 -6.35
CA PRO A 110 -7.41 -0.11 -5.15
C PRO A 110 -8.27 -0.30 -3.89
N ALA A 111 -9.60 -0.38 -4.03
CA ALA A 111 -10.50 -0.71 -2.93
C ALA A 111 -10.27 -2.11 -2.37
N ARG A 112 -10.01 -3.09 -3.24
CA ARG A 112 -9.68 -4.46 -2.83
C ARG A 112 -8.31 -4.52 -2.18
N ALA A 113 -7.32 -3.84 -2.75
CA ALA A 113 -6.00 -3.73 -2.15
C ALA A 113 -6.10 -3.17 -0.72
N LEU A 114 -6.83 -2.08 -0.52
CA LEU A 114 -7.05 -1.48 0.79
C LEU A 114 -7.72 -2.45 1.76
N ALA A 115 -8.72 -3.20 1.33
CA ALA A 115 -9.40 -4.19 2.17
C ALA A 115 -8.47 -5.30 2.64
N ILE A 116 -7.60 -5.82 1.76
CA ILE A 116 -6.59 -6.83 2.10
C ILE A 116 -5.60 -6.26 3.13
N LEU A 117 -5.08 -5.06 2.90
CA LEU A 117 -4.09 -4.42 3.76
C LEU A 117 -4.64 -4.11 5.16
N GLU A 118 -5.88 -3.61 5.25
CA GLU A 118 -6.55 -3.35 6.53
C GLU A 118 -6.90 -4.64 7.28
N ARG A 119 -7.17 -5.74 6.56
CA ARG A 119 -7.29 -7.07 7.18
C ARG A 119 -5.95 -7.52 7.75
N GLY A 120 -4.90 -7.52 6.93
CA GLY A 120 -3.56 -7.91 7.37
C GLY A 120 -3.04 -7.07 8.55
N ARG A 121 -3.36 -5.77 8.61
CA ARG A 121 -2.99 -4.92 9.76
C ARG A 121 -3.63 -5.41 11.07
N ARG A 122 -4.88 -5.85 11.01
CA ARG A 122 -5.62 -6.37 12.17
C ARG A 122 -5.14 -7.76 12.59
N GLU A 123 -4.81 -8.60 11.63
CA GLU A 123 -4.41 -9.99 11.86
C GLU A 123 -2.95 -10.11 12.35
N HIS A 124 -2.02 -9.37 11.73
CA HIS A 124 -0.58 -9.48 12.02
C HIS A 124 -0.08 -8.40 13.01
N GLY A 125 -0.84 -7.32 13.18
CA GLY A 125 -0.53 -6.24 14.12
C GLY A 125 0.63 -5.32 13.68
N PRO A 126 0.92 -4.28 14.50
CA PRO A 126 1.88 -3.22 14.15
C PRO A 126 3.36 -3.62 14.32
N ARG A 127 3.65 -4.80 14.91
CA ARG A 127 5.01 -5.32 15.10
C ARG A 127 5.41 -6.38 14.07
N SER A 128 4.54 -6.65 13.10
CA SER A 128 4.82 -7.58 12.01
C SER A 128 6.00 -7.12 11.17
N LEU A 129 6.74 -8.07 10.58
CA LEU A 129 7.93 -7.77 9.78
C LEU A 129 7.61 -6.90 8.56
N PHE A 130 6.40 -6.99 8.02
CA PHE A 130 5.97 -6.18 6.89
C PHE A 130 4.99 -5.06 7.28
N ALA A 131 4.99 -4.61 8.54
CA ALA A 131 4.17 -3.49 8.98
C ALA A 131 4.43 -2.21 8.17
N GLU A 132 5.70 -1.90 7.88
CA GLU A 132 6.09 -0.73 7.09
C GLU A 132 5.56 -0.80 5.66
N GLU A 133 5.86 -1.88 4.93
CA GLU A 133 5.39 -2.05 3.56
C GLU A 133 3.86 -2.02 3.47
N ARG A 134 3.17 -2.63 4.44
CA ARG A 134 1.71 -2.61 4.48
C ARG A 134 1.16 -1.20 4.66
N GLU A 135 1.74 -0.39 5.54
CA GLU A 135 1.29 1.00 5.75
C GLU A 135 1.56 1.84 4.50
N ALA A 136 2.72 1.69 3.85
CA ALA A 136 3.02 2.36 2.59
C ALA A 136 1.99 2.03 1.51
N LEU A 137 1.71 0.74 1.27
CA LEU A 137 0.70 0.31 0.31
C LEU A 137 -0.70 0.78 0.69
N THR A 138 -0.99 0.94 1.99
CA THR A 138 -2.28 1.45 2.47
C THR A 138 -2.45 2.91 2.09
N VAL A 139 -1.41 3.74 2.26
CA VAL A 139 -1.43 5.14 1.83
C VAL A 139 -1.64 5.24 0.32
N LEU A 140 -0.91 4.45 -0.47
CA LEU A 140 -1.05 4.43 -1.92
C LEU A 140 -2.46 4.02 -2.37
N ALA A 141 -3.07 3.04 -1.69
CA ALA A 141 -4.43 2.61 -1.99
C ALA A 141 -5.46 3.68 -1.62
N LEU A 142 -5.24 4.44 -0.54
CA LEU A 142 -6.10 5.56 -0.15
C LEU A 142 -6.02 6.71 -1.15
N ALA A 143 -4.81 7.05 -1.61
CA ALA A 143 -4.61 8.07 -2.63
C ALA A 143 -5.27 7.68 -3.95
N ALA A 144 -5.09 6.42 -4.40
CA ALA A 144 -5.74 5.89 -5.60
C ALA A 144 -7.29 5.82 -5.52
N LEU A 145 -7.86 5.99 -4.32
CA LEU A 145 -9.29 6.05 -4.09
C LEU A 145 -9.80 7.48 -3.85
N GLU A 146 -8.95 8.50 -4.04
CA GLU A 146 -9.27 9.91 -3.80
C GLU A 146 -9.74 10.15 -2.34
N ARG A 147 -9.13 9.42 -1.38
CA ARG A 147 -9.40 9.55 0.05
C ARG A 147 -8.34 10.44 0.72
N ASP A 148 -8.10 11.61 0.14
CA ASP A 148 -6.93 12.46 0.38
C ASP A 148 -6.72 12.81 1.86
N PRO A 149 -7.76 13.19 2.65
CA PRO A 149 -7.54 13.50 4.07
C PRO A 149 -7.03 12.31 4.89
N GLU A 150 -7.34 11.08 4.47
CA GLU A 150 -6.81 9.88 5.10
C GLU A 150 -5.44 9.49 4.54
N ALA A 151 -5.24 9.60 3.23
CA ALA A 151 -3.95 9.37 2.59
C ALA A 151 -2.89 10.31 3.19
N GLN A 152 -3.16 11.61 3.25
CA GLN A 152 -2.26 12.62 3.78
C GLN A 152 -1.90 12.37 5.24
N ARG A 153 -2.89 12.22 6.12
CA ARG A 153 -2.65 11.97 7.56
C ARG A 153 -1.79 10.74 7.80
N ARG A 154 -2.05 9.65 7.07
CA ARG A 154 -1.28 8.42 7.21
C ARG A 154 0.09 8.52 6.55
N GLY A 155 0.17 9.16 5.39
CA GLY A 155 1.40 9.40 4.64
C GLY A 155 2.39 10.27 5.41
N GLU A 156 1.94 11.38 5.99
CA GLU A 156 2.77 12.23 6.85
C GLU A 156 3.33 11.45 8.05
N ARG A 157 2.49 10.66 8.71
CA ARG A 157 2.92 9.78 9.81
C ARG A 157 3.93 8.74 9.34
N PHE A 158 3.70 8.13 8.19
CA PHE A 158 4.61 7.16 7.59
C PHE A 158 5.97 7.79 7.30
N LEU A 159 6.00 8.97 6.67
CA LEU A 159 7.22 9.69 6.32
C LEU A 159 7.98 10.18 7.56
N ALA A 160 7.28 10.55 8.62
CA ALA A 160 7.89 10.90 9.89
C ALA A 160 8.54 9.69 10.58
N ALA A 161 7.93 8.50 10.47
CA ALA A 161 8.43 7.27 11.09
C ALA A 161 9.50 6.55 10.25
N HIS A 162 9.40 6.62 8.92
CA HIS A 162 10.22 5.90 7.95
C HIS A 162 10.74 6.84 6.83
N PRO A 163 11.52 7.89 7.16
CA PRO A 163 11.95 8.90 6.20
C PRO A 163 12.87 8.37 5.09
N GLU A 164 13.63 7.31 5.39
CA GLU A 164 14.58 6.67 4.47
C GLU A 164 14.01 5.38 3.85
N SER A 165 12.71 5.13 4.01
CA SER A 165 12.05 3.95 3.44
C SER A 165 12.19 3.92 1.92
N PRO A 166 12.38 2.74 1.31
CA PRO A 166 12.27 2.59 -0.15
C PRO A 166 10.90 3.03 -0.70
N HIS A 167 9.87 3.12 0.16
CA HIS A 167 8.55 3.60 -0.22
C HIS A 167 8.34 5.10 0.02
N ALA A 168 9.25 5.79 0.70
CA ALA A 168 9.06 7.17 1.14
C ALA A 168 8.76 8.12 -0.01
N GLU A 169 9.55 8.06 -1.09
CA GLU A 169 9.34 8.94 -2.26
C GLU A 169 7.99 8.70 -2.92
N ARG A 170 7.56 7.44 -3.01
CA ARG A 170 6.27 7.10 -3.62
C ARG A 170 5.09 7.57 -2.75
N VAL A 171 5.22 7.42 -1.43
CA VAL A 171 4.23 7.91 -0.46
C VAL A 171 4.14 9.44 -0.52
N ARG A 172 5.26 10.15 -0.53
CA ARG A 172 5.31 11.61 -0.64
C ARG A 172 4.54 12.11 -1.86
N ARG A 173 4.84 11.56 -3.04
CA ARG A 173 4.13 11.93 -4.27
C ARG A 173 2.63 11.69 -4.18
N SER A 174 2.21 10.56 -3.60
CA SER A 174 0.79 10.20 -3.54
C SER A 174 -0.08 11.08 -2.65
N ILE A 175 0.52 11.93 -1.80
CA ILE A 175 -0.22 12.81 -0.87
C ILE A 175 -0.10 14.29 -1.23
N GLU A 176 0.58 14.60 -2.34
CA GLU A 176 0.78 15.96 -2.86
C GLU A 176 -0.09 16.26 -4.10
N GLU A 177 -0.75 15.24 -4.66
CA GLU A 177 -1.71 15.35 -5.78
C GLU A 177 -3.11 15.77 -5.30
#